data_AF-Q13ML5-F1
#
_entry.id   AF-Q13ML5-F1
#
_cell.length_a   1.000
_cell.length_b   1.000
_cell.length_c   1.000
_cell.angle_alpha   90.00
_cell.angle_beta   90.00
_cell.angle_gamma   90.00
#
_symmetry.space_group_name_H-M   'P 1'
#
loop_
_entity.id
_entity.type
_entity.pdbx_description
1 polymer ?
#
loop_
_entity_poly.entity_id
_entity_poly.type
_entity_poly.pdbx_seq_one_letter_code
_entity_poly.pdbx_strand_id
1 'polypeptide(L)' 'MDMQRMLSQIGTSKFGTNSLKMITKYMEEVIENSSVSANGKDLIYQFSRNIGENVDGVATNTIKLFFDSKGRVRTAFPL' A
#
# COMPACT_ATOMS: atom_id res chain seq x y z
N MET A 1 -9.16 -4.77 17.54
CA MET A 1 -7.73 -5.13 17.38
C MET A 1 -7.12 -4.10 16.44
N ASP A 2 -6.13 -3.38 16.96
CA ASP A 2 -5.60 -2.11 16.45
C ASP A 2 -5.01 -2.18 15.04
N MET A 3 -5.76 -1.68 14.06
CA MET A 3 -5.25 -1.39 12.71
C MET A 3 -4.09 -0.38 12.76
N GLN A 4 -4.09 0.53 13.75
CA GLN A 4 -3.01 1.50 14.00
C GLN A 4 -1.67 0.83 14.36
N ARG A 5 -1.69 -0.34 14.99
CA ARG A 5 -0.45 -1.04 15.41
C ARG A 5 0.20 -1.82 14.27
N MET A 6 -0.53 -2.12 13.18
CA MET A 6 0.02 -2.82 12.00
C MET A 6 0.79 -1.89 11.06
N LEU A 7 0.55 -0.57 11.09
CA LEU A 7 1.09 0.38 10.12
C LEU A 7 2.47 0.95 10.50
N SER A 8 2.92 0.79 11.75
CA SER A 8 4.16 1.42 12.24
C SER A 8 5.45 0.82 11.68
N GLN A 9 5.38 -0.27 10.90
CA GLN A 9 6.53 -0.93 10.27
C GLN A 9 6.54 -0.80 8.75
N ILE A 10 5.56 -0.12 8.14
CA ILE A 10 5.58 0.13 6.71
C ILE A 10 6.63 1.21 6.48
N GLY A 11 7.73 0.87 5.80
CA GLY A 11 8.70 1.86 5.35
C GLY A 11 7.97 2.90 4.49
N THR A 12 7.60 4.02 5.10
CA THR A 12 6.79 5.10 4.49
C THR A 12 7.55 5.89 3.43
N SER A 13 8.71 5.42 2.98
CA SER A 13 9.79 6.30 2.56
C SER A 13 9.58 7.03 1.23
N LYS A 14 8.48 6.77 0.50
CA LYS A 14 8.23 7.45 -0.79
C LYS A 14 6.77 7.75 -1.11
N PHE A 15 5.85 7.64 -0.16
CA PHE A 15 4.50 8.15 -0.36
C PHE A 15 4.55 9.68 -0.47
N GLY A 16 3.71 10.29 -1.31
CA GLY A 16 3.61 11.75 -1.44
C GLY A 16 3.05 12.45 -0.18
N THR A 17 2.92 11.71 0.92
CA THR A 17 2.39 12.17 2.20
C THR A 17 3.00 11.38 3.34
N ASN A 18 3.28 12.06 4.45
CA ASN A 18 3.66 11.43 5.72
C ASN A 18 2.45 11.09 6.60
N SER A 19 1.23 11.37 6.13
CA SER A 19 0.00 11.10 6.89
C SER A 19 -0.35 9.63 6.84
N LEU A 20 -0.19 8.95 7.98
CA LEU A 20 -0.59 7.54 8.14
C LEU A 20 -2.05 7.31 7.71
N LYS A 21 -2.96 8.24 8.06
CA LYS A 21 -4.37 8.15 7.68
C LYS A 21 -4.57 8.13 6.16
N MET A 22 -3.79 8.92 5.42
CA MET A 22 -3.86 8.93 3.95
C MET A 22 -3.29 7.65 3.36
N ILE A 23 -2.16 7.17 3.91
CA ILE A 23 -1.54 5.91 3.50
C ILE A 23 -2.49 4.72 3.72
N THR A 24 -3.19 4.68 4.87
CA THR A 24 -4.22 3.66 5.14
C THR A 24 -5.33 3.70 4.11
N LYS A 25 -5.82 4.89 3.75
CA LYS A 25 -6.86 5.03 2.71
C LYS A 25 -6.43 4.48 1.35
N TYR A 26 -5.16 4.65 0.97
CA TYR A 26 -4.65 4.03 -0.26
C TYR A 26 -4.73 2.51 -0.19
N MET A 27 -4.38 1.90 0.95
CA MET A 27 -4.46 0.45 1.11
C MET A 27 -5.90 -0.05 1.10
N GLU A 28 -6.82 0.66 1.76
CA GLU A 28 -8.25 0.35 1.76
C GLU A 28 -8.81 0.38 0.33
N GLU A 29 -8.53 1.45 -0.44
CA GLU A 29 -8.96 1.58 -1.84
C GLU A 29 -8.46 0.40 -2.69
N VAL A 30 -7.21 -0.02 -2.49
CA VAL A 30 -6.63 -1.16 -3.21
C VAL A 30 -7.37 -2.46 -2.87
N ILE A 31 -7.63 -2.71 -1.59
CA ILE A 31 -8.31 -3.92 -1.11
C ILE A 31 -9.77 -3.96 -1.59
N GLU A 32 -10.46 -2.82 -1.59
CA GLU A 32 -11.85 -2.72 -2.05
C GLU A 32 -11.98 -2.95 -3.56
N ASN A 33 -11.03 -2.45 -4.35
CA ASN A 33 -11.08 -2.51 -5.81
C ASN A 33 -10.38 -3.73 -6.42
N SER A 34 -9.74 -4.56 -5.60
CA SER A 34 -8.95 -5.70 -6.08
C SER A 34 -9.36 -6.99 -5.42
N SER A 35 -9.50 -8.06 -6.20
CA SER A 35 -9.71 -9.40 -5.65
C SER A 35 -8.39 -9.97 -5.16
N VAL A 36 -8.15 -9.94 -3.85
CA VAL A 36 -7.01 -10.64 -3.25
C VAL A 36 -7.27 -12.14 -3.42
N SER A 37 -6.58 -12.79 -4.35
CA SER A 37 -6.66 -14.25 -4.47
C SER A 37 -6.21 -14.90 -3.16
N ALA A 38 -6.84 -16.01 -2.76
CA ALA A 38 -6.55 -16.69 -1.48
C ALA A 38 -5.08 -17.11 -1.30
N ASN A 39 -4.30 -17.12 -2.39
CA ASN A 39 -2.86 -17.45 -2.42
C ASN A 39 -1.97 -16.26 -2.81
N GLY A 40 -2.55 -15.08 -3.04
CA GLY A 40 -1.84 -13.88 -3.48
C GLY A 40 -0.96 -13.33 -2.37
N LYS A 41 0.35 -13.45 -2.51
CA LYS A 41 1.32 -12.88 -1.57
C LYS A 41 1.52 -11.37 -1.78
N ASP A 42 1.11 -10.87 -2.93
CA ASP A 42 1.23 -9.49 -3.34
C ASP A 42 0.10 -9.04 -4.27
N LEU A 43 -0.06 -7.73 -4.38
CA LEU A 43 -1.05 -7.08 -5.21
C LEU A 43 -0.47 -5.79 -5.76
N ILE A 44 -0.64 -5.57 -7.06
CA ILE A 44 -0.24 -4.34 -7.74
C ILE A 44 -1.49 -3.62 -8.19
N TYR A 45 -1.60 -2.34 -7.85
CA TYR A 45 -2.76 -1.51 -8.19
C TYR A 45 -2.29 -0.16 -8.72
N GLN A 46 -2.98 0.32 -9.74
CA GLN A 46 -2.70 1.60 -10.37
C GLN A 46 -3.82 2.60 -10.07
N PHE A 47 -3.48 3.68 -9.39
CA PHE A 47 -4.37 4.79 -9.11
C PHE A 47 -4.49 5.72 -10.33
N SER A 48 -5.61 6.44 -10.41
CA SER A 48 -5.78 7.54 -11.37
C SER A 48 -4.99 8.80 -11.01
N ARG A 49 -4.37 8.83 -9.83
CA ARG A 49 -3.66 9.97 -9.25
C ARG A 49 -2.25 9.58 -8.82
N ASN A 50 -1.34 10.54 -8.79
CA ASN A 50 -0.05 10.35 -8.15
C ASN A 50 -0.25 10.03 -6.65
N ILE A 51 0.51 9.07 -6.14
CA ILE A 51 0.50 8.65 -4.74
C ILE A 51 1.86 8.79 -4.06
N GLY A 52 2.90 9.19 -4.81
CA GLY A 52 4.27 9.31 -4.34
C GLY A 52 5.29 9.18 -5.45
N GLU A 53 6.44 8.64 -5.09
CA GLU A 53 7.61 8.45 -5.95
C GLU A 53 8.10 7.00 -5.90
N ASN A 54 8.68 6.53 -7.00
CA ASN A 54 9.33 5.22 -7.05
C ASN A 54 10.76 5.25 -6.50
N VAL A 55 11.45 4.11 -6.55
CA VAL A 55 12.85 3.98 -6.09
C VAL A 55 13.82 4.98 -6.74
N ASP A 56 13.52 5.43 -7.96
CA ASP A 56 14.31 6.40 -8.73
C ASP A 56 13.91 7.87 -8.49
N GLY A 57 12.90 8.13 -7.65
CA GLY A 57 12.41 9.49 -7.37
C GLY A 57 11.42 10.01 -8.43
N VAL A 58 10.92 9.14 -9.30
CA VAL A 58 9.93 9.50 -10.32
C VAL A 58 8.52 9.38 -9.75
N ALA A 59 7.72 10.42 -9.98
CA ALA A 59 6.30 10.46 -9.68
C ALA A 59 5.57 9.19 -10.16
N THR A 60 4.89 8.48 -9.26
CA THR A 60 4.17 7.25 -9.56
C THR A 60 2.73 7.27 -9.08
N ASN A 61 1.89 6.55 -9.81
CA ASN A 61 0.52 6.24 -9.45
C ASN A 61 0.32 4.75 -9.14
N THR A 62 1.39 3.96 -9.06
CA THR A 62 1.30 2.51 -8.84
C THR A 62 1.76 2.16 -7.44
N ILE A 63 1.05 1.26 -6.78
CA ILE A 63 1.42 0.72 -5.46
C ILE A 63 1.58 -0.79 -5.55
N LYS A 64 2.51 -1.32 -4.76
CA LYS A 64 2.60 -2.75 -4.47
C LYS A 64 2.30 -3.01 -3.00
N LEU A 65 1.33 -3.88 -2.73
CA LEU A 65 1.00 -4.39 -1.40
C LEU A 65 1.51 -5.82 -1.27
N PHE A 66 1.97 -6.16 -0.07
CA PHE A 66 2.32 -7.52 0.34
C PHE A 66 1.44 -7.94 1.49
N PHE A 67 0.93 -9.16 1.43
CA PHE A 67 0.07 -9.73 2.45
C PHE A 67 0.78 -10.85 3.21
N ASP A 68 0.41 -11.04 4.48
CA ASP A 68 0.80 -12.22 5.25
C ASP A 68 -0.11 -13.42 4.91
N SER A 69 0.19 -14.59 5.49
CA SER A 69 -0.60 -15.81 5.30
C SER A 69 -2.02 -15.74 5.89
N LYS A 70 -2.36 -14.68 6.61
CA LYS A 70 -3.68 -14.39 7.17
C LYS A 70 -4.43 -13.34 6.35
N GLY A 71 -3.90 -12.94 5.19
CA GLY A 71 -4.49 -11.93 4.30
C GLY A 71 -4.35 -10.50 4.82
N ARG A 72 -3.46 -10.23 5.77
CA ARG A 72 -3.25 -8.88 6.32
C ARG A 72 -2.12 -8.17 5.60
N VAL A 73 -2.27 -6.86 5.37
CA VAL A 73 -1.21 -6.04 4.76
C VAL A 73 0.02 -6.03 5.68
N ARG A 74 1.14 -6.54 5.17
CA ARG A 74 2.44 -6.54 5.83
C ARG A 74 3.28 -5.33 5.43
N THR A 75 3.20 -4.93 4.16
CA THR A 75 3.99 -3.84 3.59
C THR A 75 3.29 -3.30 2.36
N ALA A 76 3.41 -1.99 2.15
CA ALA A 76 3.04 -1.37 0.88
C ALA A 76 4.06 -0.30 0.52
N PHE A 77 4.34 -0.12 -0.77
CA PHE A 77 5.17 0.98 -1.26
C PHE A 77 4.77 1.40 -2.67
N PRO A 78 4.95 2.69 -3.03
CA PRO A 78 4.81 3.16 -4.40
C PRO A 78 5.90 2.54 -5.30
N LEU A 79 5.52 2.17 -6.52
CA LEU A 79 6.36 1.49 -7.52
C LEU A 79 6.89 2.42 -8.61
#